data_AF-A0A6F8SLE9-F1
#
_entry.id   AF-A0A6F8SLE9-F1
#
_cell.length_a   1.000
_cell.length_b   1.000
_cell.length_c   1.000
_cell.angle_alpha   90.00
_cell.angle_beta   90.00
_cell.angle_gamma   90.00
#
_symmetry.space_group_name_H-M   'P 1'
#
loop_
_entity.id
_entity.type
_entity.pdbx_description
1 polymer ?
#
loop_
_entity_poly.entity_id
_entity_poly.type
_entity_poly.pdbx_seq_one_letter_code
_entity_poly.pdbx_strand_id
1 'polypeptide(L)' 'MSRVFEDDFGWRARFDERPDGTVHGVVVTADRKIIWDREFPDMDTALSHFRLIYPNFQEVA' A
#
# COMPACT_ATOMS: atom_id res chain seq x y z
N MET A 1 11.32 5.18 -3.71
CA MET A 1 10.81 4.16 -4.65
C MET A 1 9.31 3.98 -4.41
N SER A 2 8.50 3.60 -5.40
CA SER A 2 7.06 3.39 -5.18
C SER A 2 6.61 2.00 -5.64
N ARG A 3 5.69 1.39 -4.90
CA ARG A 3 5.04 0.11 -5.26
C ARG A 3 3.53 0.28 -5.26
N VAL A 4 2.86 -0.32 -6.25
CA VAL A 4 1.41 -0.21 -6.43
C VAL A 4 0.80 -1.60 -6.52
N PHE A 5 -0.33 -1.77 -5.85
CA PHE A 5 -1.07 -3.02 -5.81
C PHE A 5 -2.54 -2.77 -6.14
N GLU A 6 -3.20 -3.77 -6.72
CA GLU A 6 -4.64 -3.74 -7.02
C GLU A 6 -5.31 -5.05 -6.61
N ASP A 7 -6.58 -4.98 -6.25
CA ASP A 7 -7.42 -6.16 -6.03
C ASP A 7 -8.51 -6.32 -7.10
N ASP A 8 -9.24 -7.43 -7.04
CA ASP A 8 -10.32 -7.75 -7.97
C ASP A 8 -11.52 -6.79 -7.89
N PHE A 9 -11.61 -5.97 -6.83
CA PHE A 9 -12.64 -4.95 -6.65
C PHE A 9 -12.23 -3.59 -7.24
N GLY A 10 -11.04 -3.49 -7.82
CA GLY A 10 -10.49 -2.25 -8.36
C GLY A 10 -9.99 -1.28 -7.29
N TRP A 11 -9.74 -1.76 -6.07
CA TRP A 11 -9.10 -0.96 -5.04
C TRP A 11 -7.60 -0.90 -5.34
N ARG A 12 -6.96 0.19 -4.94
CA ARG A 12 -5.52 0.41 -5.18
C ARG A 12 -4.80 0.69 -3.87
N ALA A 13 -3.70 -0.01 -3.64
CA ALA A 13 -2.77 0.32 -2.59
C ALA A 13 -1.49 0.91 -3.19
N ARG A 14 -0.92 1.93 -2.54
CA ARG A 14 0.32 2.56 -2.97
C ARG A 14 1.23 2.73 -1.76
N PHE A 15 2.50 2.39 -1.95
CA PHE A 15 3.55 2.53 -0.97
C PHE A 15 4.67 3.38 -1.55
N ASP A 16 4.91 4.55 -0.97
CA ASP A 16 5.94 5.50 -1.40
C ASP A 16 7.03 5.59 -0.32
N GLU A 17 8.24 5.17 -0.68
CA GLU A 17 9.43 5.34 0.15
C GLU A 17 10.00 6.75 0.00
N ARG A 18 10.22 7.39 1.15
CA ARG A 18 10.74 8.74 1.31
C ARG A 18 12.27 8.76 1.39
N PRO A 19 12.91 9.93 1.22
CA PRO A 19 14.38 10.04 1.27
C PRO A 19 15.02 9.63 2.61
N ASP A 20 14.26 9.63 3.70
CA ASP A 20 14.70 9.19 5.03
C ASP A 20 14.53 7.68 5.27
N GLY A 21 14.07 6.93 4.26
CA GLY A 21 13.84 5.49 4.31
C GLY A 21 12.44 5.10 4.84
N THR A 22 11.67 6.05 5.37
CA THR A 22 10.30 5.78 5.81
C THR A 22 9.37 5.53 4.62
N VAL A 23 8.31 4.77 4.84
CA VAL A 23 7.34 4.41 3.79
C VAL A 23 5.95 4.85 4.19
N HIS A 24 5.32 5.62 3.31
CA HIS A 24 3.91 5.97 3.43
C HIS A 24 3.08 4.99 2.61
N GLY A 25 2.11 4.34 3.26
CA GLY A 25 1.21 3.37 2.66
C GLY A 25 -0.24 3.86 2.69
N VAL A 26 -0.92 3.82 1.54
CA VAL A 26 -2.32 4.20 1.41
C VAL A 26 -3.11 3.14 0.66
N VAL A 27 -4.34 2.85 1.10
CA VAL A 27 -5.31 2.02 0.37
C VAL A 27 -6.53 2.87 0.03
N VAL A 28 -6.88 2.86 -1.25
CA VAL A 28 -7.97 3.64 -1.82
C VAL A 28 -8.94 2.69 -2.51
N THR A 29 -10.22 2.83 -2.20
CA THR A 29 -11.30 2.08 -2.85
C THR A 29 -11.52 2.53 -4.30
N ALA A 30 -12.27 1.76 -5.07
CA ALA A 30 -12.62 2.12 -6.45
C ALA A 30 -13.36 3.47 -6.57
N ASP A 31 -14.14 3.87 -5.55
CA ASP A 31 -14.81 5.18 -5.45
C ASP A 31 -13.90 6.31 -4.90
N ARG A 32 -12.58 6.08 -4.87
CA ARG A 32 -11.54 7.04 -4.46
C ARG A 32 -11.56 7.42 -2.98
N LYS A 33 -12.12 6.59 -2.10
CA LYS A 33 -12.06 6.82 -0.65
C LYS A 33 -10.83 6.16 -0.05
N ILE A 34 -10.12 6.92 0.78
CA ILE A 34 -9.01 6.40 1.58
C ILE A 34 -9.62 5.62 2.75
N ILE A 35 -9.25 4.35 2.88
CA ILE A 35 -9.70 3.47 3.96
C ILE A 35 -8.56 3.03 4.87
N TRP A 36 -7.33 3.29 4.45
CA TRP A 36 -6.12 2.97 5.20
C TRP A 36 -5.01 3.93 4.81
N ASP A 37 -4.35 4.50 5.81
CA ASP A 37 -3.32 5.53 5.67
C ASP A 37 -2.35 5.40 6.86
N ARG A 38 -1.09 5.01 6.59
CA ARG A 38 -0.10 4.64 7.62
C ARG A 38 1.33 4.95 7.17
N GLU A 39 2.18 5.18 8.16
CA GLU A 39 3.63 5.36 8.01
C GLU A 39 4.38 4.17 8.60
N PHE A 40 5.47 3.76 7.95
CA PHE A 40 6.30 2.63 8.35
C PHE A 40 7.78 2.99 8.31
N PRO A 41 8.62 2.32 9.11
CA PRO A 41 10.06 2.56 9.12
C PRO A 41 10.75 2.11 7.83
N ASP A 42 10.18 1.14 7.09
CA ASP A 42 10.75 0.58 5.87
C ASP A 42 9.69 -0.18 5.04
N MET A 43 10.05 -0.52 3.80
CA MET A 43 9.15 -1.17 2.83
C MET A 43 8.76 -2.59 3.23
N ASP A 44 9.67 -3.37 3.82
CA ASP A 44 9.40 -4.76 4.19
C ASP A 44 8.39 -4.83 5.33
N THR A 45 8.52 -3.95 6.32
CA THR A 45 7.56 -3.77 7.42
C THR A 45 6.20 -3.34 6.87
N ALA A 46 6.16 -2.34 5.98
CA ALA A 46 4.92 -1.86 5.37
C ALA A 46 4.17 -2.99 4.64
N LEU A 47 4.87 -3.76 3.80
CA LEU A 47 4.28 -4.83 3.01
C LEU A 47 3.88 -6.05 3.84
N SER A 48 4.63 -6.36 4.89
CA SER A 48 4.26 -7.43 5.83
C SER A 48 2.95 -7.11 6.53
N HIS A 49 2.78 -5.88 7.01
CA HIS A 49 1.53 -5.41 7.60
C HIS A 49 0.38 -5.37 6.58
N PHE A 50 0.65 -4.84 5.39
CA PHE A 50 -0.34 -4.74 4.31
C PHE A 50 -0.90 -6.10 3.90
N ARG A 51 -0.03 -7.10 3.66
CA ARG A 51 -0.42 -8.44 3.22
C ARG A 51 -1.24 -9.21 4.25
N LEU A 52 -1.06 -8.92 5.55
CA LEU A 52 -1.90 -9.51 6.61
C LEU A 52 -3.33 -8.99 6.58
N ILE A 53 -3.53 -7.71 6.23
CA ILE A 53 -4.83 -7.06 6.23
C ILE A 53 -5.54 -7.22 4.88
N TYR A 54 -4.79 -7.17 3.78
CA TYR A 54 -5.29 -7.14 2.40
C TYR A 54 -4.62 -8.23 1.54
N PRO A 55 -4.87 -9.52 1.84
CA PRO A 55 -4.12 -10.64 1.23
C PRO A 55 -4.35 -10.83 -0.27
N ASN A 56 -5.45 -10.30 -0.82
CA ASN A 56 -5.83 -10.50 -2.23
C ASN A 56 -5.21 -9.48 -3.19
N PHE A 57 -4.58 -8.42 -2.69
CA PHE A 57 -3.95 -7.41 -3.52
C PHE A 57 -2.72 -7.97 -4.24
N GLN A 58 -2.63 -7.74 -5.54
CA GLN A 58 -1.51 -8.12 -6.40
C GLN A 58 -0.73 -6.89 -6.84
N GLU A 59 0.59 -7.02 -6.95
CA GLU A 59 1.43 -5.92 -7.42
C GLU A 59 1.27 -5.73 -8.93
N VAL A 60 1.14 -4.48 -9.39
CA VAL A 60 0.80 -4.16 -10.80
C VAL A 60 1.89 -3.41 -11.58
N ALA A 61 3.08 -3.23 -10.99
CA ALA A 61 4.30 -2.61 -11.57
C ALA A 61 4.17 -1.13 -12.00
#